data_AF-A0A8H8DLE3-F1
#
_entry.id   AF-A0A8H8DLE3-F1
#
_cell.length_a   1.000
_cell.length_b   1.000
_cell.length_c   1.000
_cell.angle_alpha   90.00
_cell.angle_beta   90.00
_cell.angle_gamma   90.00
#
_symmetry.space_group_name_H-M   'P 1'
#
loop_
_entity.id
_entity.type
_entity.pdbx_description
1 polymer ?
#
loop_
_entity_poly.entity_id
_entity_poly.type
_entity_poly.pdbx_seq_one_letter_code
_entity_poly.pdbx_strand_id
1 'polypeptide(L)'
;MWPDVAKFMGVAATENADDAQPPTSIYAVRELVSRPEVFYTGQISRAGSIVNANVHDQKNPFLARVALTRELFAASSRRHCVHVEIDLTGSLLTYEAGDHLAIYPINPKTEAEKLARALGLWDKKDTFVMIEAVDATAAKKHPFPVPSTYDTILRHYLDITRVPTRDLLAILASFFPAGSPARAHLAKLALDKLEHERVCVHDRLMLGEILQIVETMEGGAGLKDLPLFPAIVEGLGRLQPRYYSISSSPKLYPKMVHVTASVLQYNSLVKPERTLYGICTNYLLAIHDMLSKGELAEDTEQHALYSLQPAGMKVEDVPHREVRIPVFLRRSNFKLPSDPKLPIIMVGPGTGVAPFRGFIQERQWQRRQGIEVGPTLLFFGCRRSDEDYLYREEWLEAMGEINPESYTYTSPALPSARPRKGRDAETGASKASDNGDGLAVSENKAADAAVFVAFSREDPQHKHYVQHRLAEMGARVWTLLGPGGGSFYVCGDAKYMAHDVHATLKSIASTEGGMSAEDAEKWVKDLRAMGRYMEDVWA
;
A
#
# COMPACT_ATOMS: atom_id res chain seq x y z
N MET A 1 35.97 8.96 2.08
CA MET A 1 36.59 8.60 3.39
C MET A 1 36.43 9.81 4.31
N TRP A 2 36.04 9.65 5.58
CA TRP A 2 35.95 10.78 6.53
C TRP A 2 37.33 11.45 6.68
N PRO A 3 37.44 12.79 6.64
CA PRO A 3 38.73 13.49 6.68
C PRO A 3 39.62 13.10 7.87
N ASP A 4 39.00 12.84 9.03
CA ASP A 4 39.70 12.47 10.25
C ASP A 4 40.32 11.06 10.19
N VAL A 5 39.70 10.14 9.43
CA VAL A 5 40.19 8.78 9.23
C VAL A 5 41.38 8.78 8.27
N ALA A 6 41.32 9.57 7.19
CA ALA A 6 42.45 9.72 6.26
C ALA A 6 43.68 10.30 6.98
N LYS A 7 43.47 11.31 7.84
CA LYS A 7 44.51 11.92 8.66
C LYS A 7 45.11 10.96 9.68
N PHE A 8 44.29 10.13 10.33
CA PHE A 8 44.76 9.11 11.27
C PHE A 8 45.58 8.01 10.58
N MET A 9 45.21 7.62 9.36
CA MET A 9 45.88 6.54 8.62
C MET A 9 47.15 6.98 7.86
N GLY A 10 47.52 8.27 7.92
CA GLY A 10 48.70 8.78 7.19
C GLY A 10 48.56 8.71 5.66
N VAL A 11 47.33 8.55 5.16
CA VAL A 11 47.03 8.55 3.73
C VAL A 11 46.74 9.99 3.34
N ALA A 12 47.53 10.56 2.43
CA ALA A 12 47.24 11.88 1.88
C ALA A 12 45.82 11.87 1.31
N ALA A 13 44.96 12.77 1.81
CA ALA A 13 43.67 13.01 1.16
C ALA A 13 44.00 13.43 -0.29
N THR A 14 43.55 12.67 -1.28
CA THR A 14 43.77 12.99 -2.69
C THR A 14 43.33 14.42 -2.95
N GLU A 15 44.29 15.30 -3.27
CA GLU A 15 44.09 16.75 -3.34
C GLU A 15 43.19 17.23 -4.50
N ASN A 16 42.73 16.34 -5.40
CA ASN A 16 41.79 16.72 -6.45
C ASN A 16 40.58 15.77 -6.48
N ALA A 17 39.61 15.97 -5.58
CA ALA A 17 38.30 15.31 -5.69
C ALA A 17 37.49 15.85 -6.89
N ASP A 18 37.85 17.02 -7.43
CA ASP A 18 37.17 17.66 -8.55
C ASP A 18 37.63 17.17 -9.94
N ASP A 19 38.82 16.54 -10.04
CA ASP A 19 39.32 15.90 -11.28
C ASP A 19 39.13 14.38 -11.30
N ALA A 20 38.45 13.81 -10.30
CA ALA A 20 38.14 12.38 -10.29
C ALA A 20 37.17 12.05 -11.43
N GLN A 21 37.59 11.15 -12.32
CA GLN A 21 36.73 10.64 -13.40
C GLN A 21 35.44 10.06 -12.77
N PRO A 22 34.25 10.35 -13.34
CA PRO A 22 33.01 9.86 -12.78
C PRO A 22 33.03 8.33 -12.68
N PRO A 23 32.37 7.75 -11.67
CA PRO A 23 32.33 6.31 -11.50
C PRO A 23 31.72 5.67 -12.76
N THR A 24 32.37 4.62 -13.26
CA THR A 24 31.81 3.83 -14.35
C THR A 24 30.67 2.99 -13.78
N SER A 25 29.47 3.11 -14.37
CA SER A 25 28.34 2.27 -13.96
C SER A 25 28.65 0.80 -14.19
N ILE A 26 28.13 -0.07 -13.33
CA ILE A 26 28.27 -1.53 -13.49
C ILE A 26 27.50 -2.08 -14.68
N TYR A 27 26.63 -1.27 -15.31
CA TYR A 27 25.90 -1.62 -16.52
C TYR A 27 26.29 -0.72 -17.70
N ALA A 28 26.45 -1.33 -18.87
CA ALA A 28 26.56 -0.63 -20.15
C ALA A 28 25.22 -0.67 -20.90
N VAL A 29 24.93 0.39 -21.65
CA VAL A 29 23.72 0.53 -22.46
C VAL A 29 24.11 0.56 -23.92
N ARG A 30 23.48 -0.30 -24.73
CA ARG A 30 23.72 -0.40 -26.18
C ARG A 30 22.40 -0.29 -26.93
N GLU A 31 22.25 0.77 -27.72
CA GLU A 31 21.12 0.93 -28.64
C GLU A 31 21.20 -0.06 -29.79
N LEU A 32 20.06 -0.62 -30.19
CA LEU A 32 19.92 -1.54 -31.31
C LEU A 32 19.45 -0.77 -32.55
N VAL A 33 20.09 -1.05 -33.68
CA VAL A 33 19.81 -0.39 -34.97
C VAL A 33 18.47 -0.84 -35.57
N SER A 34 18.01 -2.04 -35.22
CA SER A 34 16.76 -2.60 -35.71
C SER A 34 16.00 -3.30 -34.60
N ARG A 35 14.71 -3.52 -34.83
CA ARG A 35 13.84 -4.26 -33.92
C ARG A 35 14.34 -5.71 -33.79
N PRO A 36 14.65 -6.19 -32.57
CA PRO A 36 15.07 -7.57 -32.37
C PRO A 36 13.88 -8.53 -32.50
N GLU A 37 14.17 -9.80 -32.81
CA GLU A 37 13.16 -10.86 -32.89
C GLU A 37 12.47 -11.09 -31.53
N VAL A 38 13.25 -11.05 -30.45
CA VAL A 38 12.79 -11.19 -29.08
C VAL A 38 13.03 -9.88 -28.33
N PHE A 39 11.97 -9.30 -27.77
CA PHE A 39 12.03 -8.12 -26.91
C PHE A 39 10.96 -8.19 -25.84
N TYR A 40 11.08 -7.33 -24.85
CA TYR A 40 10.16 -7.24 -23.72
C TYR A 40 9.46 -5.89 -23.71
N THR A 41 8.19 -5.92 -23.33
CA THR A 41 7.28 -4.76 -23.24
C THR A 41 6.69 -4.68 -21.83
N GLY A 42 7.46 -5.08 -20.80
CA GLY A 42 7.05 -5.03 -19.40
C GLY A 42 6.94 -6.37 -18.69
N GLN A 43 7.20 -7.50 -19.37
CA GLN A 43 7.24 -8.82 -18.69
C GLN A 43 8.31 -8.81 -17.60
N ILE A 44 8.04 -9.48 -16.47
CA ILE A 44 8.92 -9.48 -15.28
C ILE A 44 10.12 -10.42 -15.44
N SER A 45 9.91 -11.55 -16.12
CA SER A 45 10.93 -12.56 -16.38
C SER A 45 11.41 -12.54 -17.83
N ARG A 46 12.62 -13.11 -18.03
CA ARG A 46 13.19 -13.32 -19.36
C ARG A 46 12.56 -14.55 -20.00
N ALA A 47 12.44 -14.53 -21.33
CA ALA A 47 12.07 -15.69 -22.12
C ALA A 47 13.05 -16.85 -21.82
N GLY A 48 12.51 -18.03 -21.56
CA GLY A 48 13.30 -19.21 -21.18
C GLY A 48 13.81 -19.25 -19.73
N SER A 49 13.67 -18.19 -18.92
CA SER A 49 14.00 -18.26 -17.47
C SER A 49 12.90 -18.90 -16.64
N ILE A 50 11.74 -19.12 -17.24
CA ILE A 50 10.59 -19.75 -16.60
C ILE A 50 10.72 -21.27 -16.78
N VAL A 51 11.02 -21.99 -15.70
CA VAL A 51 11.20 -23.45 -15.71
C VAL A 51 9.87 -24.17 -15.97
N ASN A 52 8.77 -23.64 -15.43
CA ASN A 52 7.43 -24.17 -15.65
C ASN A 52 6.46 -23.00 -15.87
N ALA A 53 5.95 -22.87 -17.10
CA ALA A 53 5.06 -21.79 -17.50
C ALA A 53 3.74 -21.77 -16.71
N ASN A 54 3.32 -22.91 -16.16
CA ASN A 54 2.07 -23.06 -15.39
C ASN A 54 2.23 -22.68 -13.91
N VAL A 55 3.47 -22.49 -13.43
CA VAL A 55 3.73 -22.04 -12.06
C VAL A 55 3.81 -20.52 -12.06
N HIS A 56 2.90 -19.90 -11.30
CA HIS A 56 2.85 -18.45 -11.20
C HIS A 56 3.33 -17.97 -9.83
N ASP A 57 4.37 -17.14 -9.84
CA ASP A 57 5.05 -16.62 -8.65
C ASP A 57 5.58 -15.20 -8.91
N GLN A 58 6.41 -14.67 -8.01
CA GLN A 58 7.00 -13.35 -8.14
C GLN A 58 7.85 -13.19 -9.42
N LYS A 59 8.48 -14.26 -9.92
CA LYS A 59 9.28 -14.23 -11.14
C LYS A 59 8.40 -14.43 -12.37
N ASN A 60 7.39 -15.29 -12.29
CA ASN A 60 6.45 -15.57 -13.38
C ASN A 60 5.01 -15.20 -13.00
N PRO A 61 4.66 -13.91 -12.84
CA PRO A 61 3.30 -13.54 -12.46
C PRO A 61 2.29 -13.97 -13.53
N PHE A 62 1.10 -14.36 -13.10
CA PHE A 62 -0.02 -14.64 -13.99
C PHE A 62 -0.59 -13.32 -14.54
N LEU A 63 -0.77 -13.23 -15.86
CA LEU A 63 -1.38 -12.07 -16.49
C LEU A 63 -2.91 -12.18 -16.44
N ALA A 64 -3.48 -11.78 -15.30
CA ALA A 64 -4.89 -11.93 -14.97
C ALA A 64 -5.75 -10.81 -15.59
N ARG A 65 -6.97 -11.16 -16.01
CA ARG A 65 -7.96 -10.17 -16.46
C ARG A 65 -8.58 -9.47 -15.27
N VAL A 66 -8.73 -8.15 -15.34
CA VAL A 66 -9.58 -7.39 -14.41
C VAL A 66 -11.02 -7.53 -14.89
N ALA A 67 -11.82 -8.31 -14.16
CA ALA A 67 -13.17 -8.67 -14.56
C ALA A 67 -14.18 -7.56 -14.25
N LEU A 68 -14.05 -6.94 -13.08
CA LEU A 68 -14.97 -5.91 -12.58
C LEU A 68 -14.24 -4.92 -11.69
N THR A 69 -14.70 -3.67 -11.70
CA THR A 69 -14.31 -2.65 -10.72
C THR A 69 -15.52 -1.87 -10.22
N ARG A 70 -15.45 -1.38 -8.99
CA ARG A 70 -16.51 -0.54 -8.38
C ARG A 70 -15.90 0.48 -7.43
N GLU A 71 -16.35 1.73 -7.49
CA GLU A 71 -16.06 2.75 -6.47
C GLU A 71 -16.85 2.41 -5.19
N LEU A 72 -16.18 2.42 -4.05
CA LEU A 72 -16.75 2.06 -2.74
C LEU A 72 -17.04 3.29 -1.88
N PHE A 73 -16.44 4.44 -2.17
CA PHE A 73 -16.80 5.69 -1.50
C PHE A 73 -17.99 6.35 -2.19
N ALA A 74 -18.71 7.20 -1.45
CA ALA A 74 -19.81 7.96 -2.00
C ALA A 74 -19.30 8.94 -3.07
N ALA A 75 -20.14 9.23 -4.07
CA ALA A 75 -19.81 10.19 -5.13
C ALA A 75 -19.49 11.61 -4.62
N SER A 76 -19.92 11.95 -3.41
CA SER A 76 -19.58 13.20 -2.73
C SER A 76 -18.17 13.22 -2.14
N SER A 77 -17.48 12.07 -2.04
CA SER A 77 -16.14 11.98 -1.48
C SER A 77 -15.11 12.57 -2.44
N ARG A 78 -14.11 13.26 -1.88
CA ARG A 78 -12.91 13.72 -2.61
C ARG A 78 -11.80 12.67 -2.63
N ARG A 79 -12.10 11.46 -2.18
CA ARG A 79 -11.18 10.32 -2.13
C ARG A 79 -11.82 9.18 -2.90
N HIS A 80 -11.00 8.20 -3.24
CA HIS A 80 -11.43 7.01 -3.95
C HIS A 80 -11.06 5.76 -3.16
N CYS A 81 -11.92 4.75 -3.20
CA CYS A 81 -11.59 3.40 -2.79
C CYS A 81 -12.19 2.40 -3.78
N VAL A 82 -11.31 1.72 -4.51
CA VAL A 82 -11.74 0.82 -5.58
C VAL A 82 -11.81 -0.62 -5.10
N HIS A 83 -12.96 -1.25 -5.37
CA HIS A 83 -13.12 -2.69 -5.42
C HIS A 83 -12.64 -3.19 -6.78
N VAL A 84 -11.86 -4.26 -6.80
CA VAL A 84 -11.33 -4.86 -8.03
C VAL A 84 -11.49 -6.37 -7.98
N GLU A 85 -12.13 -6.95 -8.99
CA GLU A 85 -12.26 -8.40 -9.17
C GLU A 85 -11.31 -8.89 -10.26
N ILE A 86 -10.47 -9.87 -9.93
CA ILE A 86 -9.36 -10.34 -10.76
C ILE A 86 -9.56 -11.82 -11.06
N ASP A 87 -9.71 -12.12 -12.35
CA ASP A 87 -10.01 -13.46 -12.86
C ASP A 87 -8.74 -14.29 -13.01
N LEU A 88 -8.67 -15.38 -12.24
CA LEU A 88 -7.59 -16.35 -12.24
C LEU A 88 -7.85 -17.54 -13.17
N THR A 89 -8.94 -17.54 -13.94
CA THR A 89 -9.26 -18.59 -14.91
C THR A 89 -8.13 -18.76 -15.93
N GLY A 90 -7.79 -20.01 -16.21
CA GLY A 90 -6.62 -20.35 -17.04
C GLY A 90 -5.31 -20.50 -16.26
N SER A 91 -5.29 -20.14 -14.97
CA SER A 91 -4.15 -20.42 -14.08
C SER A 91 -4.41 -21.58 -13.12
N LEU A 92 -3.33 -22.19 -12.63
CA LEU A 92 -3.36 -23.16 -11.53
C LEU A 92 -3.37 -22.50 -10.14
N LEU A 93 -3.47 -21.17 -10.07
CA LEU A 93 -3.50 -20.44 -8.80
C LEU A 93 -4.75 -20.82 -8.00
N THR A 94 -4.54 -21.02 -6.70
CA THR A 94 -5.54 -21.23 -5.66
C THR A 94 -5.17 -20.39 -4.44
N TYR A 95 -6.17 -19.89 -3.75
CA TYR A 95 -5.99 -19.01 -2.59
C TYR A 95 -6.93 -19.42 -1.46
N GLU A 96 -6.68 -18.88 -0.28
CA GLU A 96 -7.54 -18.96 0.89
C GLU A 96 -7.88 -17.56 1.39
N ALA A 97 -9.03 -17.42 2.06
CA ALA A 97 -9.35 -16.15 2.71
C ALA A 97 -8.21 -15.73 3.66
N GLY A 98 -7.84 -14.45 3.64
CA GLY A 98 -6.70 -13.90 4.38
C GLY A 98 -5.32 -14.06 3.74
N ASP A 99 -5.22 -14.69 2.55
CA ASP A 99 -4.02 -14.55 1.70
C ASP A 99 -3.89 -13.14 1.11
N HIS A 100 -2.72 -12.85 0.52
CA HIS A 100 -2.47 -11.59 -0.17
C HIS A 100 -2.36 -11.82 -1.69
N LEU A 101 -2.88 -10.87 -2.46
CA LEU A 101 -2.60 -10.74 -3.88
C LEU A 101 -1.53 -9.67 -4.09
N ALA A 102 -0.48 -10.02 -4.83
CA ALA A 102 0.54 -9.08 -5.26
C ALA A 102 0.24 -8.64 -6.70
N ILE A 103 0.21 -7.32 -6.94
CA ILE A 103 -0.04 -6.73 -8.25
C ILE A 103 1.21 -5.97 -8.69
N TYR A 104 1.70 -6.24 -9.90
CA TYR A 104 2.74 -5.42 -10.54
C TYR A 104 2.11 -4.19 -11.18
N PRO A 105 2.37 -2.98 -10.66
CA PRO A 105 1.89 -1.77 -11.29
C PRO A 105 2.82 -1.35 -12.44
N ILE A 106 2.46 -0.25 -13.09
CA ILE A 106 3.33 0.48 -14.02
C ILE A 106 3.43 1.93 -13.55
N ASN A 107 4.49 2.64 -13.90
CA ASN A 107 4.62 4.06 -13.58
C ASN A 107 3.63 4.90 -14.40
N PRO A 108 3.19 6.05 -13.86
CA PRO A 108 2.45 7.03 -14.64
C PRO A 108 3.21 7.42 -15.90
N LYS A 109 2.48 7.58 -17.00
CA LYS A 109 2.98 8.07 -18.28
C LYS A 109 3.76 9.37 -18.06
N THR A 110 3.10 10.37 -17.48
CA THR A 110 3.64 11.72 -17.26
C THR A 110 5.01 11.72 -16.56
N GLU A 111 5.19 10.91 -15.52
CA GLU A 111 6.46 10.83 -14.80
C GLU A 111 7.58 10.15 -15.61
N ALA A 112 7.23 9.12 -16.39
CA ALA A 112 8.18 8.50 -17.32
C ALA A 112 8.59 9.48 -18.44
N GLU A 113 7.65 10.28 -18.96
CA GLU A 113 7.94 11.28 -20.00
C GLU A 113 8.84 12.40 -19.48
N LYS A 114 8.57 12.93 -18.28
CA LYS A 114 9.41 13.96 -17.65
C LYS A 114 10.86 13.49 -17.54
N LEU A 115 11.07 12.28 -17.02
CA LEU A 115 12.41 11.70 -16.87
C LEU A 115 13.07 11.43 -18.23
N ALA A 116 12.33 10.88 -19.19
CA ALA A 116 12.85 10.63 -20.54
C ALA A 116 13.27 11.94 -21.24
N ARG A 117 12.49 13.01 -21.10
CA ARG A 117 12.82 14.33 -21.67
C ARG A 117 14.07 14.92 -21.02
N ALA A 118 14.16 14.93 -19.70
CA ALA A 118 15.33 15.46 -18.99
C ALA A 118 16.63 14.75 -19.39
N LEU A 119 16.56 13.44 -19.64
CA LEU A 119 17.69 12.62 -20.08
C LEU A 119 17.97 12.71 -21.60
N GLY A 120 17.19 13.46 -22.37
CA GLY A 120 17.29 13.50 -23.83
C GLY A 120 16.96 12.17 -24.52
N LEU A 121 16.15 11.32 -23.88
CA LEU A 121 15.73 10.02 -24.38
C LEU A 121 14.36 10.06 -25.06
N TRP A 122 13.60 11.15 -24.91
CA TRP A 122 12.20 11.23 -25.36
C TRP A 122 12.00 10.94 -26.85
N ASP A 123 12.79 11.57 -27.71
CA ASP A 123 12.65 11.41 -29.17
C ASP A 123 13.06 10.01 -29.65
N LYS A 124 13.84 9.31 -28.83
CA LYS A 124 14.29 7.92 -29.06
C LYS A 124 13.71 6.94 -28.04
N LYS A 125 12.59 7.27 -27.39
CA LYS A 125 12.02 6.46 -26.30
C LYS A 125 11.63 5.04 -26.74
N ASP A 126 11.32 4.88 -28.03
CA ASP A 126 10.93 3.62 -28.66
C ASP A 126 12.13 2.83 -29.21
N THR A 127 13.35 3.37 -29.09
CA THR A 127 14.58 2.67 -29.46
C THR A 127 14.82 1.49 -28.52
N PHE A 128 15.06 0.32 -29.10
CA PHE A 128 15.42 -0.87 -28.36
C PHE A 128 16.85 -0.77 -27.82
N VAL A 129 17.03 -1.12 -26.56
CA VAL A 129 18.32 -1.14 -25.88
C VAL A 129 18.61 -2.49 -25.24
N MET A 130 19.89 -2.83 -25.25
CA MET A 130 20.48 -3.86 -24.40
C MET A 130 21.15 -3.19 -23.20
N ILE A 131 20.95 -3.77 -22.01
CA ILE A 131 21.61 -3.32 -20.78
C ILE A 131 22.28 -4.51 -20.14
N GLU A 132 23.61 -4.48 -20.06
CA GLU A 132 24.43 -5.63 -19.73
C GLU A 132 25.47 -5.24 -18.69
N ALA A 133 25.76 -6.14 -17.76
CA ALA A 133 26.82 -5.94 -16.79
C ALA A 133 28.15 -5.74 -17.54
N VAL A 134 28.91 -4.72 -17.15
CA VAL A 134 30.25 -4.45 -17.69
C VAL A 134 31.19 -5.61 -17.33
N ASP A 135 31.04 -6.15 -16.12
CA ASP A 135 31.73 -7.37 -15.70
C ASP A 135 31.06 -8.60 -16.31
N ALA A 136 31.76 -9.25 -17.25
CA ALA A 136 31.32 -10.47 -17.90
C ALA A 136 31.11 -11.65 -16.93
N THR A 137 31.73 -11.62 -15.75
CA THR A 137 31.62 -12.64 -14.71
C THR A 137 30.45 -12.41 -13.74
N ALA A 138 29.77 -11.27 -13.85
CA ALA A 138 28.66 -10.93 -12.98
C ALA A 138 27.54 -11.99 -13.06
N ALA A 139 27.16 -12.53 -11.90
CA ALA A 139 26.07 -13.49 -11.79
C ALA A 139 24.74 -12.92 -12.32
N LYS A 140 24.53 -11.61 -12.14
CA LYS A 140 23.38 -10.87 -12.67
C LYS A 140 23.78 -10.10 -13.93
N LYS A 141 23.70 -10.77 -15.08
CA LYS A 141 24.06 -10.17 -16.39
C LYS A 141 23.22 -8.96 -16.80
N HIS A 142 21.96 -8.90 -16.38
CA HIS A 142 21.04 -7.81 -16.72
C HIS A 142 20.20 -7.39 -15.50
N PRO A 143 19.83 -6.12 -15.37
CA PRO A 143 19.04 -5.63 -14.23
C PRO A 143 17.57 -6.09 -14.29
N PHE A 144 17.04 -6.28 -15.50
CA PHE A 144 15.67 -6.66 -15.87
C PHE A 144 15.66 -7.27 -17.29
N PRO A 145 14.51 -7.75 -17.79
CA PRO A 145 14.42 -8.27 -19.16
C PRO A 145 14.78 -7.23 -20.23
N VAL A 146 15.71 -7.60 -21.11
CA VAL A 146 16.20 -6.84 -22.27
C VAL A 146 16.44 -7.83 -23.43
N PRO A 147 16.33 -7.44 -24.71
CA PRO A 147 16.14 -6.07 -25.20
C PRO A 147 14.78 -5.47 -24.89
N SER A 148 14.73 -4.18 -24.56
CA SER A 148 13.52 -3.42 -24.23
C SER A 148 13.65 -1.98 -24.73
N THR A 149 12.55 -1.24 -24.87
CA THR A 149 12.63 0.19 -25.21
C THR A 149 12.91 1.03 -23.96
N TYR A 150 13.45 2.24 -24.12
CA TYR A 150 13.60 3.20 -23.00
C TYR A 150 12.26 3.46 -22.31
N ASP A 151 11.18 3.68 -23.08
CA ASP A 151 9.83 3.87 -22.57
C ASP A 151 9.36 2.67 -21.73
N THR A 152 9.57 1.44 -22.22
CA THR A 152 9.23 0.22 -21.48
C THR A 152 9.98 0.16 -20.15
N ILE A 153 11.29 0.47 -20.16
CA ILE A 153 12.12 0.41 -18.96
C ILE A 153 11.62 1.40 -17.90
N LEU A 154 11.35 2.64 -18.30
CA LEU A 154 10.87 3.68 -17.40
C LEU A 154 9.45 3.40 -16.89
N ARG A 155 8.58 2.78 -17.70
CA ARG A 155 7.20 2.44 -17.26
C ARG A 155 7.12 1.21 -16.38
N HIS A 156 7.88 0.16 -16.66
CA HIS A 156 7.64 -1.17 -16.07
C HIS A 156 8.74 -1.66 -15.13
N TYR A 157 9.98 -1.16 -15.26
CA TYR A 157 11.11 -1.82 -14.60
C TYR A 157 11.77 -1.01 -13.49
N LEU A 158 11.81 0.32 -13.59
CA LEU A 158 12.44 1.21 -12.60
C LEU A 158 11.40 1.88 -11.70
N ASP A 159 11.71 2.05 -10.41
CA ASP A 159 10.87 2.80 -9.46
C ASP A 159 11.18 4.31 -9.55
N ILE A 160 10.71 4.96 -10.61
CA ILE A 160 11.08 6.34 -10.96
C ILE A 160 10.41 7.41 -10.08
N THR A 161 9.36 7.03 -9.32
CA THR A 161 8.63 7.94 -8.43
C THR A 161 9.12 7.86 -6.98
N ARG A 162 10.14 7.03 -6.71
CA ARG A 162 10.74 6.91 -5.37
C ARG A 162 11.49 8.19 -5.02
N VAL A 163 11.52 8.51 -3.73
CA VAL A 163 12.42 9.53 -3.17
C VAL A 163 13.86 9.20 -3.60
N PRO A 164 14.54 10.08 -4.37
CA PRO A 164 15.90 9.83 -4.81
C PRO A 164 16.84 9.71 -3.61
N THR A 165 17.71 8.71 -3.61
CA THR A 165 18.66 8.51 -2.51
C THR A 165 19.79 9.53 -2.59
N ARG A 166 20.33 9.92 -1.43
CA ARG A 166 21.50 10.82 -1.37
C ARG A 166 22.69 10.27 -2.16
N ASP A 167 22.89 8.95 -2.14
CA ASP A 167 23.96 8.28 -2.88
C ASP A 167 23.76 8.38 -4.41
N LEU A 168 22.54 8.17 -4.90
CA LEU A 168 22.24 8.36 -6.32
C LEU A 168 22.49 9.83 -6.73
N LEU A 169 22.06 10.79 -5.91
CA LEU A 169 22.28 12.21 -6.19
C LEU A 169 23.77 12.56 -6.20
N ALA A 170 24.58 11.98 -5.30
CA ALA A 170 26.03 12.15 -5.29
C ALA A 170 26.68 11.59 -6.57
N ILE A 171 26.27 10.40 -6.99
CA ILE A 171 26.73 9.78 -8.24
C ILE A 171 26.37 10.66 -9.44
N LEU A 172 25.11 11.11 -9.52
CA LEU A 172 24.66 11.99 -10.61
C LEU A 172 25.44 13.31 -10.65
N ALA A 173 25.70 13.93 -9.49
CA ALA A 173 26.49 15.16 -9.40
C ALA A 173 27.91 15.00 -10.00
N SER A 174 28.51 13.82 -9.84
CA SER A 174 29.88 13.56 -10.31
C SER A 174 30.04 13.60 -11.83
N PHE A 175 28.95 13.41 -12.60
CA PHE A 175 28.98 13.50 -14.06
C PHE A 175 29.01 14.93 -14.60
N PHE A 176 28.74 15.93 -13.74
CA PHE A 176 28.75 17.33 -14.13
C PHE A 176 30.14 17.95 -13.85
N PRO A 177 30.60 18.91 -14.69
CA PRO A 177 31.87 19.60 -14.48
C PRO A 177 31.97 20.27 -13.12
N ALA A 178 33.18 20.34 -12.57
CA ALA A 178 33.47 21.12 -11.37
C ALA A 178 33.05 22.59 -11.58
N GLY A 179 32.37 23.17 -10.59
CA GLY A 179 31.86 24.54 -10.64
C GLY A 179 30.54 24.74 -11.41
N SER A 180 30.00 23.72 -12.07
CA SER A 180 28.68 23.84 -12.72
C SER A 180 27.55 24.02 -11.69
N PRO A 181 26.53 24.86 -11.98
CA PRO A 181 25.38 25.02 -11.09
C PRO A 181 24.63 23.70 -10.85
N ALA A 182 24.54 22.83 -11.88
CA ALA A 182 23.97 21.50 -11.76
C ALA A 182 24.68 20.62 -10.71
N ARG A 183 26.02 20.54 -10.78
CA ARG A 183 26.82 19.79 -9.81
C ARG A 183 26.59 20.32 -8.41
N ALA A 184 26.64 21.64 -8.22
CA ALA A 184 26.44 22.26 -6.92
C ALA A 184 25.04 21.96 -6.33
N HIS A 185 24.00 22.00 -7.17
CA HIS A 185 22.63 21.69 -6.75
C HIS A 185 22.48 20.23 -6.31
N LEU A 186 22.92 19.27 -7.15
CA LEU A 186 22.85 17.83 -6.83
C LEU A 186 23.73 17.48 -5.62
N ALA A 187 24.94 18.04 -5.53
CA ALA A 187 25.84 17.82 -4.40
C ALA A 187 25.25 18.36 -3.10
N LYS A 188 24.55 19.50 -3.12
CA LYS A 188 23.84 20.02 -1.95
C LYS A 188 22.77 19.03 -1.48
N LEU A 189 21.94 18.53 -2.39
CA LEU A 189 20.90 17.52 -2.06
C LEU A 189 21.51 16.19 -1.58
N ALA A 190 22.71 15.84 -2.03
CA ALA A 190 23.39 14.63 -1.62
C ALA A 190 24.05 14.76 -0.23
N LEU A 191 24.72 15.89 0.04
CA LEU A 191 25.57 16.06 1.23
C LEU A 191 24.80 16.65 2.41
N ASP A 192 23.86 17.57 2.18
CA ASP A 192 23.04 18.18 3.22
C ASP A 192 21.78 17.35 3.47
N LYS A 193 21.74 16.68 4.64
CA LYS A 193 20.59 15.86 5.05
C LYS A 193 19.31 16.68 5.19
N LEU A 194 19.37 17.90 5.70
CA LEU A 194 18.18 18.73 5.94
C LEU A 194 17.61 19.23 4.62
N GLU A 195 18.48 19.63 3.69
CA GLU A 195 18.03 20.02 2.35
C GLU A 195 17.45 18.84 1.58
N HIS A 196 18.06 17.65 1.68
CA HIS A 196 17.50 16.42 1.10
C HIS A 196 16.11 16.12 1.66
N GLU A 197 15.94 16.18 2.98
CA GLU A 197 14.66 15.93 3.64
C GLU A 197 13.62 16.97 3.23
N ARG A 198 14.00 18.26 3.19
CA ARG A 198 13.13 19.33 2.71
C ARG A 198 12.69 19.10 1.26
N VAL A 199 13.61 18.93 0.33
CA VAL A 199 13.30 18.91 -1.12
C VAL A 199 12.74 17.55 -1.57
N CYS A 200 13.38 16.46 -1.18
CA CYS A 200 13.05 15.12 -1.70
C CYS A 200 11.95 14.43 -0.86
N VAL A 201 11.82 14.74 0.44
CA VAL A 201 10.85 14.08 1.34
C VAL A 201 9.64 14.97 1.65
N HIS A 202 9.82 16.25 1.95
CA HIS A 202 8.71 17.16 2.26
C HIS A 202 8.10 17.79 1.00
N ASP A 203 8.93 18.38 0.14
CA ASP A 203 8.49 18.94 -1.14
C ASP A 203 8.19 17.83 -2.17
N ARG A 204 8.74 16.62 -1.95
CA ARG A 204 8.54 15.40 -2.74
C ARG A 204 8.96 15.54 -4.20
N LEU A 205 10.04 16.25 -4.48
CA LEU A 205 10.56 16.30 -5.84
C LEU A 205 11.10 14.91 -6.24
N MET A 206 10.57 14.38 -7.34
CA MET A 206 10.98 13.11 -7.92
C MET A 206 12.22 13.32 -8.78
N LEU A 207 12.93 12.22 -9.10
CA LEU A 207 14.17 12.31 -9.88
C LEU A 207 13.97 13.03 -11.22
N GLY A 208 12.88 12.76 -11.94
CA GLY A 208 12.58 13.41 -13.21
C GLY A 208 12.51 14.94 -13.09
N GLU A 209 11.86 15.45 -12.04
CA GLU A 209 11.73 16.89 -11.80
C GLU A 209 13.06 17.53 -11.36
N ILE A 210 13.82 16.83 -10.51
CA ILE A 210 15.17 17.29 -10.13
C ILE A 210 16.04 17.40 -11.38
N LEU A 211 15.97 16.42 -12.29
CA LEU A 211 16.74 16.46 -13.52
C LEU A 211 16.25 17.53 -14.50
N GLN A 212 14.96 17.87 -14.56
CA GLN A 212 14.47 19.01 -15.33
C GLN A 212 14.99 20.36 -14.77
N ILE A 213 15.06 20.49 -13.44
CA ILE A 213 15.67 21.67 -12.79
C ILE A 213 17.15 21.76 -13.18
N VAL A 214 17.88 20.65 -13.06
CA VAL A 214 19.29 20.55 -13.42
C VAL A 214 19.53 20.83 -14.91
N GLU A 215 18.69 20.30 -15.80
CA GLU A 215 18.73 20.58 -17.24
C GLU A 215 18.56 22.08 -17.53
N THR A 216 17.64 22.74 -16.82
CA THR A 216 17.40 24.19 -16.95
C THR A 216 18.63 24.99 -16.51
N MET A 217 19.32 24.55 -15.46
CA MET A 217 20.57 25.16 -14.99
C MET A 217 21.72 25.05 -16.00
N GLU A 218 21.68 24.04 -16.88
CA GLU A 218 22.66 23.80 -17.94
C GLU A 218 22.19 24.31 -19.32
N GLY A 219 21.25 25.26 -19.34
CA GLY A 219 20.83 25.93 -20.58
C GLY A 219 19.73 25.21 -21.38
N GLY A 220 19.15 24.13 -20.86
CA GLY A 220 17.89 23.57 -21.37
C GLY A 220 17.98 22.74 -22.65
N ALA A 221 19.16 22.23 -23.02
CA ALA A 221 19.37 21.46 -24.24
C ALA A 221 19.27 19.92 -24.06
N GLY A 222 18.73 19.44 -22.94
CA GLY A 222 18.74 18.04 -22.52
C GLY A 222 20.08 17.59 -21.91
N LEU A 223 20.03 16.62 -21.00
CA LEU A 223 21.22 16.01 -20.38
C LEU A 223 21.81 14.85 -21.22
N LYS A 224 21.58 14.87 -22.54
CA LYS A 224 21.80 13.76 -23.48
C LYS A 224 23.26 13.31 -23.62
N ASP A 225 24.20 14.21 -23.39
CA ASP A 225 25.64 13.95 -23.57
C ASP A 225 26.28 13.32 -22.31
N LEU A 226 25.53 13.25 -21.20
CA LEU A 226 25.98 12.67 -19.95
C LEU A 226 25.47 11.22 -19.81
N PRO A 227 26.31 10.28 -19.32
CA PRO A 227 25.92 8.88 -19.14
C PRO A 227 25.08 8.67 -17.87
N LEU A 228 24.03 9.48 -17.68
CA LEU A 228 23.19 9.44 -16.48
C LEU A 228 22.27 8.21 -16.48
N PHE A 229 21.80 7.75 -17.64
CA PHE A 229 20.84 6.64 -17.70
C PHE A 229 21.38 5.32 -17.13
N PRO A 230 22.62 4.86 -17.44
CA PRO A 230 23.24 3.72 -16.75
C PRO A 230 23.27 3.88 -15.22
N ALA A 231 23.69 5.04 -14.72
CA ALA A 231 23.75 5.33 -13.30
C ALA A 231 22.36 5.31 -12.64
N ILE A 232 21.33 5.75 -13.37
CA ILE A 232 19.93 5.68 -12.94
C ILE A 232 19.43 4.23 -12.92
N VAL A 233 19.78 3.41 -13.91
CA VAL A 233 19.42 1.99 -13.94
C VAL A 233 20.05 1.23 -12.77
N GLU A 234 21.26 1.60 -12.39
CA GLU A 234 21.97 1.03 -11.24
C GLU A 234 21.43 1.53 -9.90
N GLY A 235 21.25 2.85 -9.77
CA GLY A 235 20.90 3.49 -8.50
C GLY A 235 19.40 3.52 -8.20
N LEU A 236 18.53 3.41 -9.21
CA LEU A 236 17.10 3.20 -8.99
C LEU A 236 16.80 1.72 -8.71
N GLY A 237 15.96 1.50 -7.70
CA GLY A 237 15.41 0.19 -7.44
C GLY A 237 14.47 -0.28 -8.55
N ARG A 238 14.27 -1.60 -8.63
CA ARG A 238 13.25 -2.21 -9.48
C ARG A 238 11.85 -1.80 -9.01
N LEU A 239 10.93 -1.52 -9.93
CA LEU A 239 9.52 -1.33 -9.61
C LEU A 239 8.97 -2.62 -8.97
N GLN A 240 8.53 -2.52 -7.71
CA GLN A 240 8.08 -3.66 -6.91
C GLN A 240 6.57 -3.92 -7.06
N PRO A 241 6.11 -5.17 -6.88
CA PRO A 241 4.68 -5.43 -6.74
C PRO A 241 4.15 -4.83 -5.43
N ARG A 242 2.87 -4.50 -5.39
CA ARG A 242 2.16 -4.05 -4.18
C ARG A 242 1.20 -5.14 -3.72
N TYR A 243 1.19 -5.41 -2.42
CA TYR A 243 0.38 -6.46 -1.81
C TYR A 243 -0.94 -5.88 -1.32
N TYR A 244 -2.01 -6.64 -1.51
CA TYR A 244 -3.35 -6.34 -1.02
C TYR A 244 -3.91 -7.57 -0.32
N SER A 245 -4.50 -7.40 0.86
CA SER A 245 -5.25 -8.46 1.54
C SER A 245 -6.48 -8.81 0.71
N ILE A 246 -6.64 -10.09 0.40
CA ILE A 246 -7.73 -10.56 -0.47
C ILE A 246 -9.06 -10.38 0.26
N SER A 247 -10.03 -9.76 -0.42
CA SER A 247 -11.35 -9.43 0.13
C SER A 247 -12.50 -10.34 -0.34
N SER A 248 -12.16 -11.52 -0.87
CA SER A 248 -13.12 -12.56 -1.22
C SER A 248 -12.81 -13.89 -0.52
N SER A 249 -13.82 -14.74 -0.34
CA SER A 249 -13.62 -16.16 0.02
C SER A 249 -13.58 -17.02 -1.25
N PRO A 250 -12.62 -17.97 -1.36
CA PRO A 250 -12.59 -18.94 -2.46
C PRO A 250 -13.78 -19.91 -2.43
N LYS A 251 -14.52 -20.01 -1.31
CA LYS A 251 -15.74 -20.82 -1.23
C LYS A 251 -16.88 -20.26 -2.07
N LEU A 252 -16.91 -18.93 -2.24
CA LEU A 252 -17.84 -18.25 -3.14
C LEU A 252 -17.19 -17.96 -4.50
N TYR A 253 -15.89 -17.63 -4.49
CA TYR A 253 -15.18 -17.10 -5.64
C TYR A 253 -13.86 -17.87 -5.92
N PRO A 254 -13.92 -19.17 -6.30
CA PRO A 254 -12.72 -20.01 -6.37
C PRO A 254 -11.66 -19.55 -7.39
N LYS A 255 -12.08 -18.79 -8.40
CA LYS A 255 -11.22 -18.23 -9.46
C LYS A 255 -11.33 -16.71 -9.58
N MET A 256 -12.01 -16.03 -8.67
CA MET A 256 -12.13 -14.57 -8.67
C MET A 256 -11.56 -14.01 -7.37
N VAL A 257 -10.42 -13.35 -7.46
CA VAL A 257 -9.78 -12.72 -6.30
C VAL A 257 -10.20 -11.25 -6.23
N HIS A 258 -10.69 -10.83 -5.07
CA HIS A 258 -11.15 -9.46 -4.87
C HIS A 258 -10.11 -8.67 -4.08
N VAL A 259 -9.93 -7.41 -4.45
CA VAL A 259 -9.04 -6.45 -3.78
C VAL A 259 -9.84 -5.20 -3.39
N THR A 260 -9.56 -4.67 -2.19
CA THR A 260 -10.10 -3.39 -1.70
C THR A 260 -8.95 -2.40 -1.54
N ALA A 261 -8.90 -1.36 -2.38
CA ALA A 261 -7.77 -0.45 -2.41
C ALA A 261 -8.20 1.02 -2.23
N SER A 262 -7.84 1.63 -1.10
CA SER A 262 -7.96 3.09 -0.95
C SER A 262 -6.91 3.76 -1.83
N VAL A 263 -7.35 4.71 -2.67
CA VAL A 263 -6.45 5.42 -3.58
C VAL A 263 -5.61 6.42 -2.79
N LEU A 264 -4.30 6.38 -3.02
CA LEU A 264 -3.36 7.25 -2.35
C LEU A 264 -3.11 8.47 -3.24
N GLN A 265 -3.70 9.59 -2.87
CA GLN A 265 -3.45 10.91 -3.43
C GLN A 265 -3.16 11.86 -2.27
N TYR A 266 -2.10 12.64 -2.38
CA TYR A 266 -1.73 13.60 -1.35
C TYR A 266 -1.00 14.78 -1.95
N ASN A 267 -1.22 15.96 -1.38
CA ASN A 267 -0.57 17.18 -1.84
C ASN A 267 0.80 17.33 -1.18
N SER A 268 1.74 17.98 -1.86
CA SER A 268 2.98 18.41 -1.23
C SER A 268 2.65 19.39 -0.08
N LEU A 269 3.34 19.23 1.05
CA LEU A 269 3.14 20.13 2.20
C LEU A 269 3.56 21.57 1.91
N VAL A 270 4.44 21.75 0.93
CA VAL A 270 5.04 23.04 0.57
C VAL A 270 4.51 23.56 -0.76
N LYS A 271 3.96 22.68 -1.61
CA LYS A 271 3.28 23.01 -2.87
C LYS A 271 1.88 22.37 -2.91
N PRO A 272 0.89 22.93 -2.20
CA PRO A 272 -0.43 22.32 -2.06
C PRO A 272 -1.17 22.09 -3.38
N GLU A 273 -0.85 22.85 -4.43
CA GLU A 273 -1.36 22.68 -5.79
C GLU A 273 -0.88 21.39 -6.47
N ARG A 274 0.20 20.77 -5.97
CA ARG A 274 0.80 19.58 -6.55
C ARG A 274 0.26 18.31 -5.90
N THR A 275 -0.50 17.54 -6.66
CA THR A 275 -0.97 16.20 -6.28
C THR A 275 0.10 15.14 -6.57
N LEU A 276 0.36 14.27 -5.58
CA LEU A 276 1.25 13.13 -5.68
C LEU A 276 0.42 11.84 -5.62
N TYR A 277 0.79 10.89 -6.47
CA TYR A 277 0.02 9.68 -6.72
C TYR A 277 0.76 8.44 -6.23
N GLY A 278 0.10 7.61 -5.43
CA GLY A 278 0.56 6.25 -5.16
C GLY A 278 0.45 5.40 -6.43
N ILE A 279 1.56 4.79 -6.86
CA ILE A 279 1.68 4.11 -8.17
C ILE A 279 0.57 3.08 -8.39
N CYS A 280 0.48 2.07 -7.53
CA CYS A 280 -0.41 0.93 -7.77
C CYS A 280 -1.89 1.30 -7.57
N THR A 281 -2.21 2.13 -6.59
CA THR A 281 -3.61 2.47 -6.30
C THR A 281 -4.20 3.42 -7.34
N ASN A 282 -3.42 4.36 -7.89
CA ASN A 282 -3.86 5.18 -9.02
C ASN A 282 -3.85 4.39 -10.34
N TYR A 283 -2.98 3.38 -10.49
CA TYR A 283 -3.07 2.43 -11.60
C TYR A 283 -4.41 1.68 -11.57
N LEU A 284 -4.83 1.18 -10.40
CA LEU A 284 -6.15 0.54 -10.25
C LEU A 284 -7.32 1.53 -10.47
N LEU A 285 -7.18 2.79 -10.07
CA LEU A 285 -8.17 3.83 -10.36
C LEU A 285 -8.30 4.09 -11.87
N ALA A 286 -7.18 4.20 -12.60
CA ALA A 286 -7.20 4.38 -14.05
C ALA A 286 -7.84 3.19 -14.77
N ILE A 287 -7.64 1.96 -14.26
CA ILE A 287 -8.34 0.76 -14.75
C ILE A 287 -9.84 0.87 -14.47
N HIS A 288 -10.23 1.32 -13.28
CA HIS A 288 -11.63 1.55 -12.95
C HIS A 288 -12.28 2.57 -13.90
N ASP A 289 -11.64 3.70 -14.16
CA ASP A 289 -12.13 4.71 -15.10
C ASP A 289 -12.31 4.13 -16.50
N MET A 290 -11.31 3.41 -17.02
CA MET A 290 -11.39 2.76 -18.33
C MET A 290 -12.56 1.77 -18.41
N LEU A 291 -12.74 0.92 -17.40
CA LEU A 291 -13.79 -0.11 -17.41
C LEU A 291 -15.19 0.45 -17.15
N SER A 292 -15.32 1.51 -16.36
CA SER A 292 -16.62 2.09 -15.99
C SER A 292 -17.11 3.14 -16.98
N LYS A 293 -16.22 4.03 -17.45
CA LYS A 293 -16.54 5.15 -18.35
C LYS A 293 -16.26 4.83 -19.82
N GLY A 294 -15.44 3.81 -20.08
CA GLY A 294 -15.04 3.44 -21.44
C GLY A 294 -13.97 4.36 -22.05
N GLU A 295 -13.39 5.24 -21.24
CA GLU A 295 -12.37 6.23 -21.58
C GLU A 295 -11.31 6.26 -20.49
N LEU A 296 -10.05 6.50 -20.85
CA LEU A 296 -9.01 6.80 -19.87
C LEU A 296 -9.25 8.21 -19.31
N ALA A 297 -8.98 8.41 -18.03
CA ALA A 297 -8.94 9.75 -17.46
C ALA A 297 -8.02 10.65 -18.32
N GLU A 298 -8.46 11.86 -18.61
CA GLU A 298 -7.62 12.88 -19.24
C GLU A 298 -6.55 13.36 -18.25
N ASP A 299 -5.45 13.92 -18.78
CA ASP A 299 -4.40 14.52 -17.95
C ASP A 299 -4.99 15.70 -17.19
N THR A 300 -5.30 15.49 -15.91
CA THR A 300 -5.92 16.47 -15.04
C THR A 300 -5.18 16.50 -13.71
N GLU A 301 -5.28 17.59 -12.96
CA GLU A 301 -4.67 17.72 -11.63
C GLU A 301 -5.18 16.67 -10.61
N GLN A 302 -6.20 15.88 -10.98
CA GLN A 302 -6.84 14.86 -10.15
C GLN A 302 -6.45 13.42 -10.50
N HIS A 303 -5.90 13.15 -11.70
CA HIS A 303 -5.63 11.79 -12.17
C HIS A 303 -4.26 11.66 -12.83
N ALA A 304 -3.51 10.62 -12.44
CA ALA A 304 -2.31 10.21 -13.16
C ALA A 304 -2.68 9.40 -14.42
N LEU A 305 -1.98 9.66 -15.52
CA LEU A 305 -2.16 8.93 -16.77
C LEU A 305 -1.40 7.60 -16.81
N TYR A 306 -2.03 6.55 -17.33
CA TYR A 306 -1.43 5.23 -17.48
C TYR A 306 -1.65 4.67 -18.89
N SER A 307 -0.68 3.87 -19.38
CA SER A 307 -0.87 3.06 -20.59
C SER A 307 -1.33 1.66 -20.18
N LEU A 308 -2.61 1.35 -20.37
CA LEU A 308 -3.19 0.07 -19.92
C LEU A 308 -2.95 -1.10 -20.89
N GLN A 309 -2.07 -0.94 -21.88
CA GLN A 309 -1.69 -2.05 -22.75
C GLN A 309 -1.03 -3.17 -21.93
N PRO A 310 -1.56 -4.40 -21.96
CA PRO A 310 -0.96 -5.51 -21.22
C PRO A 310 0.46 -5.83 -21.69
N ALA A 311 1.36 -6.04 -20.73
CA ALA A 311 2.73 -6.42 -21.01
C ALA A 311 2.79 -7.77 -21.76
N GLY A 312 3.50 -7.80 -22.88
CA GLY A 312 3.71 -8.99 -23.70
C GLY A 312 2.59 -9.33 -24.66
N MET A 313 1.57 -8.47 -24.79
CA MET A 313 0.52 -8.61 -25.79
C MET A 313 0.67 -7.55 -26.88
N LYS A 314 0.45 -7.96 -28.14
CA LYS A 314 0.33 -7.00 -29.24
C LYS A 314 -0.99 -6.27 -29.12
N VAL A 315 -1.04 -5.02 -29.58
CA VAL A 315 -2.24 -4.17 -29.46
C VAL A 315 -3.44 -4.83 -30.14
N GLU A 316 -3.22 -5.43 -31.30
CA GLU A 316 -4.22 -6.15 -32.09
C GLU A 316 -4.77 -7.42 -31.42
N ASP A 317 -4.02 -8.00 -30.48
CA ASP A 317 -4.39 -9.24 -29.79
C ASP A 317 -5.17 -8.98 -28.49
N VAL A 318 -5.27 -7.72 -28.05
CA VAL A 318 -5.98 -7.35 -26.81
C VAL A 318 -7.45 -7.11 -27.16
N PRO A 319 -8.40 -7.90 -26.61
CA PRO A 319 -9.82 -7.66 -26.82
C PRO A 319 -10.21 -6.24 -26.40
N HIS A 320 -11.13 -5.63 -27.15
CA HIS A 320 -11.56 -4.25 -26.90
C HIS A 320 -12.03 -4.06 -25.44
N ARG A 321 -11.47 -3.06 -24.75
CA ARG A 321 -11.71 -2.76 -23.32
C ARG A 321 -11.32 -3.86 -22.32
N GLU A 322 -10.51 -4.83 -22.73
CA GLU A 322 -9.94 -5.79 -21.80
C GLU A 322 -8.66 -5.24 -21.16
N VAL A 323 -8.62 -5.25 -19.83
CA VAL A 323 -7.43 -4.89 -19.06
C VAL A 323 -6.89 -6.14 -18.37
N ARG A 324 -5.58 -6.37 -18.50
CA ARG A 324 -4.88 -7.44 -17.79
C ARG A 324 -3.71 -6.89 -16.97
N ILE A 325 -3.52 -7.47 -15.79
CA ILE A 325 -2.50 -7.06 -14.83
C ILE A 325 -1.67 -8.28 -14.37
N PRO A 326 -0.33 -8.17 -14.25
CA PRO A 326 0.48 -9.27 -13.74
C PRO A 326 0.30 -9.40 -12.23
N VAL A 327 -0.11 -10.59 -11.78
CA VAL A 327 -0.39 -10.90 -10.38
C VAL A 327 0.24 -12.20 -9.92
N PHE A 328 0.48 -12.33 -8.62
CA PHE A 328 0.77 -13.61 -7.98
C PHE A 328 0.22 -13.62 -6.56
N LEU A 329 0.06 -14.81 -6.00
CA LEU A 329 -0.45 -14.99 -4.64
C LEU A 329 0.69 -15.13 -3.65
N ARG A 330 0.53 -14.55 -2.47
CA ARG A 330 1.38 -14.79 -1.30
C ARG A 330 0.54 -15.41 -0.20
N ARG A 331 0.89 -16.62 0.20
CA ARG A 331 0.25 -17.32 1.32
C ARG A 331 0.50 -16.60 2.64
N SER A 332 -0.51 -16.60 3.49
CA SER A 332 -0.52 -15.94 4.80
C SER A 332 -0.90 -16.93 5.90
N ASN A 333 -0.50 -16.65 7.14
CA ASN A 333 -0.98 -17.37 8.32
C ASN A 333 -2.27 -16.76 8.89
N PHE A 334 -2.77 -15.66 8.32
CA PHE A 334 -3.98 -14.98 8.74
C PHE A 334 -5.21 -15.76 8.27
N LYS A 335 -5.62 -16.78 9.05
CA LYS A 335 -6.67 -17.74 8.67
C LYS A 335 -7.78 -17.82 9.68
N LEU A 336 -8.97 -18.22 9.22
CA LEU A 336 -10.07 -18.62 10.09
C LEU A 336 -9.64 -19.82 10.97
N PRO A 337 -10.26 -19.99 12.16
CA PRO A 337 -10.04 -21.19 12.96
C PRO A 337 -10.48 -22.42 12.17
N SER A 338 -9.78 -23.54 12.36
CA SER A 338 -10.12 -24.81 11.72
C SER A 338 -11.51 -25.31 12.11
N ASP A 339 -11.90 -25.08 13.37
CA ASP A 339 -13.26 -25.35 13.86
C ASP A 339 -14.18 -24.13 13.62
N PRO A 340 -15.19 -24.25 12.74
CA PRO A 340 -16.13 -23.16 12.45
C PRO A 340 -17.02 -22.80 13.64
N LYS A 341 -17.13 -23.65 14.67
CA LYS A 341 -17.90 -23.35 15.89
C LYS A 341 -17.20 -22.35 16.80
N LEU A 342 -15.90 -22.16 16.65
CA LEU A 342 -15.17 -21.20 17.46
C LEU A 342 -15.56 -19.75 17.08
N PRO A 343 -15.73 -18.87 18.07
CA PRO A 343 -15.99 -17.45 17.83
C PRO A 343 -14.83 -16.76 17.10
N ILE A 344 -15.15 -15.74 16.32
CA ILE A 344 -14.16 -14.82 15.74
C ILE A 344 -14.49 -13.37 16.05
N ILE A 345 -13.47 -12.60 16.40
CA ILE A 345 -13.53 -11.17 16.66
C ILE A 345 -12.55 -10.48 15.72
N MET A 346 -13.06 -9.60 14.86
CA MET A 346 -12.31 -8.96 13.79
C MET A 346 -12.30 -7.45 14.00
N VAL A 347 -11.13 -6.82 13.96
CA VAL A 347 -10.97 -5.37 14.14
C VAL A 347 -10.24 -4.81 12.93
N GLY A 348 -10.94 -4.03 12.09
CA GLY A 348 -10.42 -3.58 10.81
C GLY A 348 -11.04 -2.28 10.31
N PRO A 349 -10.55 -1.11 10.73
CA PRO A 349 -11.01 0.16 10.19
C PRO A 349 -10.50 0.41 8.76
N GLY A 350 -11.28 1.15 7.97
CA GLY A 350 -10.99 1.47 6.58
C GLY A 350 -10.73 0.20 5.75
N THR A 351 -9.68 0.23 4.92
CA THR A 351 -9.28 -0.93 4.10
C THR A 351 -8.79 -2.13 4.92
N GLY A 352 -8.58 -1.98 6.24
CA GLY A 352 -8.36 -3.11 7.16
C GLY A 352 -9.52 -4.10 7.21
N VAL A 353 -10.70 -3.73 6.70
CA VAL A 353 -11.85 -4.66 6.59
C VAL A 353 -11.68 -5.70 5.46
N ALA A 354 -10.71 -5.51 4.56
CA ALA A 354 -10.55 -6.34 3.37
C ALA A 354 -10.55 -7.85 3.66
N PRO A 355 -9.63 -8.42 4.48
CA PRO A 355 -9.64 -9.86 4.73
C PRO A 355 -10.90 -10.33 5.47
N PHE A 356 -11.51 -9.46 6.28
CA PHE A 356 -12.72 -9.78 7.04
C PHE A 356 -13.96 -9.93 6.16
N ARG A 357 -14.01 -9.21 5.03
CA ARG A 357 -15.01 -9.48 3.99
C ARG A 357 -14.94 -10.94 3.52
N GLY A 358 -13.73 -11.44 3.25
CA GLY A 358 -13.51 -12.84 2.89
C GLY A 358 -13.91 -13.81 4.01
N PHE A 359 -13.55 -13.51 5.27
CA PHE A 359 -13.92 -14.35 6.41
C PHE A 359 -15.44 -14.43 6.62
N ILE A 360 -16.14 -13.30 6.51
CA ILE A 360 -17.60 -13.23 6.64
C ILE A 360 -18.27 -14.00 5.49
N GLN A 361 -17.80 -13.83 4.25
CA GLN A 361 -18.29 -14.62 3.10
C GLN A 361 -18.13 -16.12 3.33
N GLU A 362 -17.01 -16.55 3.89
CA GLU A 362 -16.76 -17.96 4.18
C GLU A 362 -17.68 -18.49 5.29
N ARG A 363 -17.87 -17.72 6.36
CA ARG A 363 -18.79 -18.03 7.46
C ARG A 363 -20.25 -18.07 7.00
N GLN A 364 -20.66 -17.16 6.12
CA GLN A 364 -21.98 -17.20 5.48
C GLN A 364 -22.14 -18.44 4.61
N TRP A 365 -21.14 -18.78 3.81
CA TRP A 365 -21.15 -19.99 2.99
C TRP A 365 -21.32 -21.23 3.89
N GLN A 366 -20.56 -21.34 4.98
CA GLN A 366 -20.68 -22.42 5.96
C GLN A 366 -22.11 -22.53 6.52
N ARG A 367 -22.70 -21.42 6.96
CA ARG A 367 -24.10 -21.39 7.44
C ARG A 367 -25.09 -21.87 6.38
N ARG A 368 -24.92 -21.44 5.12
CA ARG A 368 -25.76 -21.88 3.99
C ARG A 368 -25.61 -23.37 3.68
N GLN A 369 -24.48 -23.98 4.01
CA GLN A 369 -24.25 -25.43 3.92
C GLN A 369 -24.82 -26.20 5.13
N GLY A 370 -25.46 -25.53 6.09
CA GLY A 370 -25.96 -26.15 7.32
C GLY A 370 -24.85 -26.47 8.34
N ILE A 371 -23.65 -25.92 8.16
CA ILE A 371 -22.56 -26.04 9.14
C ILE A 371 -22.86 -25.10 10.30
N GLU A 372 -22.76 -25.61 11.52
CA GLU A 372 -22.85 -24.81 12.73
C GLU A 372 -21.65 -23.86 12.82
N VAL A 373 -21.93 -22.56 12.93
CA VAL A 373 -20.92 -21.50 12.89
C VAL A 373 -21.01 -20.65 14.14
N GLY A 374 -19.88 -20.50 14.84
CA GLY A 374 -19.78 -19.72 16.06
C GLY A 374 -19.96 -18.21 15.86
N PRO A 375 -20.08 -17.46 16.98
CA PRO A 375 -20.24 -16.02 16.97
C PRO A 375 -19.22 -15.28 16.11
N THR A 376 -19.66 -14.31 15.31
CA THR A 376 -18.83 -13.54 14.38
C THR A 376 -18.99 -12.04 14.65
N LEU A 377 -17.97 -11.40 15.22
CA LEU A 377 -18.00 -9.96 15.52
C LEU A 377 -17.04 -9.19 14.61
N LEU A 378 -17.52 -8.09 14.02
CA LEU A 378 -16.70 -7.14 13.28
C LEU A 378 -16.73 -5.77 13.95
N PHE A 379 -15.56 -5.23 14.28
CA PHE A 379 -15.35 -3.85 14.69
C PHE A 379 -14.78 -3.07 13.50
N PHE A 380 -15.65 -2.30 12.85
CA PHE A 380 -15.33 -1.51 11.67
C PHE A 380 -15.24 -0.02 12.03
N GLY A 381 -14.44 0.73 11.29
CA GLY A 381 -14.34 2.17 11.46
C GLY A 381 -14.13 2.91 10.15
N CYS A 382 -14.80 4.03 9.98
CA CYS A 382 -14.65 4.92 8.83
C CYS A 382 -14.76 6.39 9.28
N ARG A 383 -14.73 7.34 8.36
CA ARG A 383 -14.89 8.76 8.71
C ARG A 383 -16.35 9.08 8.95
N ARG A 384 -17.21 8.76 7.99
CA ARG A 384 -18.64 9.08 8.04
C ARG A 384 -19.46 7.98 7.37
N SER A 385 -20.65 7.71 7.88
CA SER A 385 -21.56 6.70 7.34
C SER A 385 -21.99 6.95 5.89
N ASP A 386 -22.03 8.22 5.47
CA ASP A 386 -22.45 8.70 4.16
C ASP A 386 -21.29 8.98 3.18
N GLU A 387 -20.04 8.73 3.59
CA GLU A 387 -18.86 9.05 2.79
C GLU A 387 -18.03 7.81 2.43
N ASP A 388 -17.52 7.08 3.43
CA ASP A 388 -16.50 6.04 3.26
C ASP A 388 -16.81 4.73 3.98
N TYR A 389 -18.10 4.42 4.15
CA TYR A 389 -18.59 3.18 4.74
C TYR A 389 -18.50 2.01 3.74
N LEU A 390 -17.30 1.43 3.64
CA LEU A 390 -17.00 0.27 2.80
C LEU A 390 -17.96 -0.91 3.04
N TYR A 391 -18.57 -1.41 1.96
CA TYR A 391 -19.42 -2.61 1.92
C TYR A 391 -20.63 -2.59 2.87
N ARG A 392 -21.16 -1.40 3.21
CA ARG A 392 -22.30 -1.21 4.12
C ARG A 392 -23.46 -2.19 3.87
N GLU A 393 -23.87 -2.34 2.61
CA GLU A 393 -24.99 -3.20 2.22
C GLU A 393 -24.69 -4.69 2.46
N GLU A 394 -23.45 -5.13 2.21
CA GLU A 394 -23.05 -6.53 2.43
C GLU A 394 -23.02 -6.86 3.92
N TRP A 395 -22.67 -5.91 4.79
CA TRP A 395 -22.73 -6.10 6.24
C TRP A 395 -24.16 -6.26 6.74
N LEU A 396 -25.09 -5.46 6.21
CA LEU A 396 -26.52 -5.56 6.50
C LEU A 396 -27.06 -6.93 6.09
N GLU A 397 -26.77 -7.38 4.87
CA GLU A 397 -27.20 -8.68 4.39
C GLU A 397 -26.58 -9.85 5.19
N ALA A 398 -25.29 -9.74 5.53
CA ALA A 398 -24.56 -10.84 6.14
C ALA A 398 -24.82 -11.07 7.62
N MET A 399 -25.16 -9.99 8.33
CA MET A 399 -25.19 -9.96 9.79
C MET A 399 -26.59 -9.65 10.33
N GLY A 400 -27.60 -9.49 9.46
CA GLY A 400 -29.01 -9.35 9.81
C GLY A 400 -29.42 -7.91 10.09
N GLU A 401 -29.30 -7.47 11.35
CA GLU A 401 -29.66 -6.12 11.80
C GLU A 401 -28.40 -5.38 12.29
N ILE A 402 -28.11 -4.21 11.72
CA ILE A 402 -27.25 -3.23 12.40
C ILE A 402 -28.06 -2.79 13.61
N ASN A 403 -27.65 -3.18 14.83
CA ASN A 403 -28.32 -2.77 16.06
C ASN A 403 -28.56 -1.24 16.00
N PRO A 404 -29.80 -0.73 16.01
CA PRO A 404 -30.08 0.70 15.94
C PRO A 404 -29.40 1.48 17.07
N GLU A 405 -29.16 0.85 18.22
CA GLU A 405 -28.41 1.43 19.34
C GLU A 405 -26.91 1.59 19.05
N SER A 406 -26.38 0.96 17.99
CA SER A 406 -25.01 1.21 17.52
C SER A 406 -24.82 2.62 16.94
N TYR A 407 -25.90 3.37 16.70
CA TYR A 407 -25.85 4.77 16.29
C TYR A 407 -25.88 5.77 17.46
N THR A 408 -26.20 5.31 18.68
CA THR A 408 -26.22 6.17 19.87
C THR A 408 -24.99 5.93 20.72
N TYR A 409 -24.15 6.97 20.84
CA TYR A 409 -22.96 6.95 21.70
C TYR A 409 -23.38 7.22 23.15
N THR A 410 -23.44 6.19 24.00
CA THR A 410 -23.45 6.39 25.45
C THR A 410 -22.01 6.30 25.94
N SER A 411 -21.36 7.47 26.05
CA SER A 411 -19.98 7.62 26.51
C SER A 411 -19.75 6.92 27.87
N PRO A 412 -18.98 5.83 27.97
CA PRO A 412 -18.41 5.44 29.24
C PRO A 412 -17.14 6.29 29.45
N ALA A 413 -17.02 6.90 30.63
CA ALA A 413 -15.81 7.62 30.99
C ALA A 413 -14.60 6.66 31.00
N LEU A 414 -13.74 6.76 29.97
CA LEU A 414 -12.44 6.09 29.97
C LEU A 414 -11.46 6.85 30.91
N PRO A 415 -10.53 6.14 31.59
CA PRO A 415 -9.56 6.76 32.47
C PRO A 415 -8.64 7.69 31.66
N SER A 416 -8.47 8.91 32.16
CA SER A 416 -7.82 10.04 31.50
C SER A 416 -6.52 9.66 30.78
N ALA A 417 -6.49 9.84 29.45
CA ALA A 417 -5.25 9.96 28.71
C ALA A 417 -4.45 11.16 29.26
N ARG A 418 -3.14 10.98 29.50
CA ARG A 418 -2.26 12.04 30.04
C ARG A 418 -2.42 13.34 29.24
N PRO A 419 -2.66 14.48 29.91
CA PRO A 419 -2.80 15.76 29.23
C PRO A 419 -1.45 16.20 28.64
N ARG A 420 -1.45 16.67 27.40
CA ARG A 420 -0.35 17.46 26.84
C ARG A 420 -0.33 18.81 27.58
N LYS A 421 0.84 19.18 28.10
CA LYS A 421 1.10 20.49 28.74
C LYS A 421 0.67 21.65 27.84
N GLY A 422 -0.17 22.54 28.37
CA GLY A 422 -0.38 23.85 27.78
C GLY A 422 -1.59 24.62 28.31
N ARG A 423 -1.30 25.51 29.28
CA ARG A 423 -1.98 26.75 29.69
C ARG A 423 -3.30 26.68 30.48
N ASP A 424 -3.17 27.28 31.66
CA ASP A 424 -4.15 27.62 32.68
C ASP A 424 -5.35 28.41 32.14
N ALA A 425 -6.54 28.04 32.64
CA ALA A 425 -7.61 28.97 32.95
C ALA A 425 -8.56 28.32 33.97
N GLU A 426 -8.64 28.93 35.16
CA GLU A 426 -9.64 28.64 36.18
C GLU A 426 -11.06 28.92 35.69
N THR A 427 -12.05 28.16 36.15
CA THR A 427 -13.18 28.64 36.99
C THR A 427 -14.33 27.62 37.05
N GLY A 428 -14.96 27.52 38.23
CA GLY A 428 -16.40 27.34 38.35
C GLY A 428 -16.93 25.92 38.55
N ALA A 429 -17.13 25.54 39.81
CA ALA A 429 -17.96 24.41 40.20
C ALA A 429 -19.47 24.74 40.06
N SER A 430 -20.28 23.75 39.67
CA SER A 430 -21.66 23.64 40.16
C SER A 430 -22.09 22.17 40.24
N LYS A 431 -22.73 21.83 41.36
CA LYS A 431 -23.45 20.58 41.60
C LYS A 431 -24.84 20.71 40.98
N ALA A 432 -25.32 19.66 40.34
CA ALA A 432 -26.75 19.41 40.17
C ALA A 432 -27.03 17.93 40.40
N SER A 433 -28.04 17.70 41.22
CA SER A 433 -28.54 16.44 41.72
C SER A 433 -29.59 15.82 40.81
N ASP A 434 -29.75 14.50 40.97
CA ASP A 434 -31.01 13.79 41.21
C ASP A 434 -31.65 12.94 40.09
N ASN A 435 -32.10 11.77 40.55
CA ASN A 435 -33.06 10.80 40.02
C ASN A 435 -32.69 10.09 38.71
N GLY A 436 -32.62 8.76 38.62
CA GLY A 436 -33.47 7.76 39.25
C GLY A 436 -34.36 7.17 38.15
N ASP A 437 -33.95 6.01 37.60
CA ASP A 437 -34.82 4.91 37.20
C ASP A 437 -34.00 3.84 36.47
N GLY A 438 -33.77 2.74 37.17
CA GLY A 438 -33.25 1.52 36.59
C GLY A 438 -34.33 0.87 35.73
N LEU A 439 -34.14 0.89 34.42
CA LEU A 439 -34.78 -0.07 33.53
C LEU A 439 -33.78 -1.17 33.21
N ALA A 440 -34.05 -2.36 33.75
CA ALA A 440 -33.41 -3.60 33.34
C ALA A 440 -33.57 -3.77 31.83
N VAL A 441 -32.48 -3.65 31.09
CA VAL A 441 -32.43 -4.00 29.67
C VAL A 441 -32.49 -5.51 29.59
N SER A 442 -33.62 -6.01 29.08
CA SER A 442 -33.83 -7.41 28.76
C SER A 442 -32.68 -7.91 27.90
N GLU A 443 -32.05 -9.01 28.33
CA GLU A 443 -31.10 -9.80 27.56
C GLU A 443 -31.73 -10.24 26.22
N ASN A 444 -31.63 -9.39 25.21
CA ASN A 444 -31.96 -9.80 23.85
C ASN A 444 -30.89 -10.81 23.44
N LYS A 445 -31.30 -12.06 23.21
CA LYS A 445 -30.50 -13.15 22.63
C LYS A 445 -29.51 -12.59 21.61
N ALA A 446 -28.25 -12.43 22.04
CA ALA A 446 -27.25 -11.68 21.30
C ALA A 446 -27.01 -12.34 19.94
N ALA A 447 -27.31 -11.64 18.84
CA ALA A 447 -27.14 -12.16 17.49
C ALA A 447 -25.76 -12.82 17.30
N ASP A 448 -25.72 -14.04 16.76
CA ASP A 448 -24.49 -14.82 16.47
C ASP A 448 -23.58 -14.12 15.44
N ALA A 449 -24.01 -12.99 14.88
CA ALA A 449 -23.24 -12.17 13.97
C ALA A 449 -23.57 -10.70 14.24
N ALA A 450 -22.55 -9.84 14.43
CA ALA A 450 -22.77 -8.40 14.61
C ALA A 450 -21.62 -7.55 14.06
N VAL A 451 -21.95 -6.31 13.65
CA VAL A 451 -20.99 -5.29 13.24
C VAL A 451 -21.12 -4.07 14.15
N PHE A 452 -20.02 -3.63 14.73
CA PHE A 452 -19.90 -2.43 15.55
C PHE A 452 -19.11 -1.38 14.77
N VAL A 453 -19.70 -0.22 14.52
CA VAL A 453 -19.11 0.81 13.66
C VAL A 453 -18.67 2.01 14.49
N ALA A 454 -17.47 2.50 14.20
CA ALA A 454 -16.94 3.75 14.73
C ALA A 454 -16.79 4.80 13.62
N PHE A 455 -17.55 5.89 13.73
CA PHE A 455 -17.48 7.03 12.81
C PHE A 455 -16.60 8.12 13.41
N SER A 456 -15.41 8.30 12.84
CA SER A 456 -14.38 9.19 13.41
C SER A 456 -14.62 10.68 13.15
N ARG A 457 -15.59 11.05 12.30
CA ARG A 457 -15.89 12.43 11.87
C ARG A 457 -17.38 12.76 11.79
N GLU A 458 -18.24 11.96 12.42
CA GLU A 458 -19.67 12.29 12.53
C GLU A 458 -19.95 13.25 13.68
N ASP A 459 -19.39 12.99 14.87
CA ASP A 459 -19.39 13.95 15.97
C ASP A 459 -18.22 14.95 15.78
N PRO A 460 -18.50 16.26 15.66
CA PRO A 460 -17.46 17.28 15.59
C PRO A 460 -16.62 17.43 16.87
N GLN A 461 -17.16 17.03 18.03
CA GLN A 461 -16.53 17.19 19.34
C GLN A 461 -15.70 15.98 19.75
N HIS A 462 -16.17 14.77 19.45
CA HIS A 462 -15.50 13.53 19.86
C HIS A 462 -15.21 12.61 18.68
N LYS A 463 -13.98 12.09 18.64
CA LYS A 463 -13.60 11.09 17.63
C LYS A 463 -13.87 9.70 18.16
N HIS A 464 -14.68 8.94 17.42
CA HIS A 464 -14.93 7.54 17.73
C HIS A 464 -14.06 6.63 16.88
N TYR A 465 -13.36 5.70 17.52
CA TYR A 465 -12.51 4.71 16.87
C TYR A 465 -12.90 3.31 17.32
N VAL A 466 -12.39 2.30 16.61
CA VAL A 466 -12.73 0.89 16.83
C VAL A 466 -12.41 0.42 18.26
N GLN A 467 -11.36 0.94 18.88
CA GLN A 467 -11.01 0.60 20.26
C GLN A 467 -12.04 1.12 21.29
N HIS A 468 -12.77 2.19 20.99
CA HIS A 468 -13.86 2.66 21.85
C HIS A 468 -15.03 1.67 21.81
N ARG A 469 -15.43 1.23 20.60
CA ARG A 469 -16.44 0.18 20.44
C ARG A 469 -16.02 -1.15 21.05
N LEU A 470 -14.74 -1.49 20.94
CA LEU A 470 -14.20 -2.71 21.54
C LEU A 470 -14.30 -2.66 23.06
N ALA A 471 -14.00 -1.51 23.68
CA ALA A 471 -14.14 -1.30 25.13
C ALA A 471 -15.61 -1.33 25.57
N GLU A 472 -16.52 -0.67 24.84
CA GLU A 472 -17.97 -0.70 25.10
C GLU A 472 -18.51 -2.14 25.11
N MET A 473 -18.00 -2.99 24.21
CA MET A 473 -18.37 -4.40 24.11
C MET A 473 -17.46 -5.33 24.93
N GLY A 474 -16.71 -4.79 25.90
CA GLY A 474 -15.66 -5.49 26.65
C GLY A 474 -16.10 -6.83 27.23
N ALA A 475 -17.23 -6.86 27.96
CA ALA A 475 -17.78 -8.09 28.55
C ALA A 475 -18.03 -9.19 27.49
N ARG A 476 -18.63 -8.82 26.34
CA ARG A 476 -18.91 -9.76 25.25
C ARG A 476 -17.61 -10.24 24.58
N VAL A 477 -16.66 -9.33 24.36
CA VAL A 477 -15.34 -9.66 23.82
C VAL A 477 -14.63 -10.66 24.73
N TRP A 478 -14.65 -10.41 26.05
CA TRP A 478 -14.08 -11.30 27.04
C TRP A 478 -14.73 -12.68 27.00
N THR A 479 -16.07 -12.78 27.08
CA THR A 479 -16.78 -14.07 27.05
C THR A 479 -16.40 -14.91 25.83
N LEU A 480 -16.32 -14.31 24.65
CA LEU A 480 -16.04 -15.03 23.40
C LEU A 480 -14.56 -15.41 23.24
N LEU A 481 -13.64 -14.56 23.70
CA LEU A 481 -12.21 -14.75 23.49
C LEU A 481 -11.51 -15.48 24.65
N GLY A 482 -11.85 -15.15 25.89
CA GLY A 482 -11.30 -15.77 27.09
C GLY A 482 -11.83 -17.20 27.25
N PRO A 483 -12.94 -17.42 27.99
CA PRO A 483 -13.51 -18.74 28.19
C PRO A 483 -14.08 -19.36 26.89
N GLY A 484 -14.57 -18.56 25.95
CA GLY A 484 -15.17 -19.04 24.70
C GLY A 484 -14.19 -19.61 23.67
N GLY A 485 -12.88 -19.52 23.89
CA GLY A 485 -11.90 -20.17 23.01
C GLY A 485 -11.76 -19.53 21.62
N GLY A 486 -12.36 -18.37 21.36
CA GLY A 486 -12.37 -17.71 20.06
C GLY A 486 -11.02 -17.20 19.57
N SER A 487 -11.01 -16.63 18.36
CA SER A 487 -9.83 -15.98 17.76
C SER A 487 -10.05 -14.49 17.53
N PHE A 488 -8.98 -13.71 17.70
CA PHE A 488 -8.95 -12.26 17.60
C PHE A 488 -8.06 -11.83 16.43
N TYR A 489 -8.55 -10.95 15.59
CA TYR A 489 -7.89 -10.53 14.36
C TYR A 489 -7.82 -9.01 14.28
N VAL A 490 -6.65 -8.48 13.93
CA VAL A 490 -6.45 -7.05 13.70
C VAL A 490 -5.88 -6.84 12.30
N CYS A 491 -6.46 -5.91 11.54
CA CYS A 491 -6.00 -5.60 10.19
C CYS A 491 -6.08 -4.09 9.89
N GLY A 492 -5.07 -3.54 9.22
CA GLY A 492 -5.00 -2.12 8.87
C GLY A 492 -3.72 -1.42 9.33
N ASP A 493 -3.85 -0.22 9.90
CA ASP A 493 -2.71 0.62 10.28
C ASP A 493 -1.85 0.01 11.40
N ALA A 494 -0.58 -0.26 11.09
CA ALA A 494 0.40 -0.79 12.03
C ALA A 494 0.92 0.26 13.01
N LYS A 495 0.84 1.55 12.67
CA LYS A 495 1.56 2.60 13.39
C LYS A 495 0.85 3.04 14.66
N TYR A 496 -0.47 3.16 14.63
CA TYR A 496 -1.27 3.65 15.75
C TYR A 496 -2.40 2.69 16.09
N MET A 497 -3.20 2.29 15.10
CA MET A 497 -4.42 1.52 15.34
C MET A 497 -4.14 0.16 16.02
N ALA A 498 -3.17 -0.61 15.52
CA ALA A 498 -2.82 -1.90 16.09
C ALA A 498 -2.38 -1.80 17.56
N HIS A 499 -1.61 -0.76 17.91
CA HIS A 499 -1.16 -0.51 19.27
C HIS A 499 -2.33 -0.19 20.21
N ASP A 500 -3.24 0.69 19.78
CA ASP A 500 -4.39 1.10 20.59
C ASP A 500 -5.36 -0.06 20.81
N VAL A 501 -5.63 -0.86 19.78
CA VAL A 501 -6.46 -2.08 19.90
C VAL A 501 -5.82 -3.10 20.84
N HIS A 502 -4.51 -3.31 20.74
CA HIS A 502 -3.78 -4.19 21.65
C HIS A 502 -3.87 -3.72 23.11
N ALA A 503 -3.72 -2.41 23.35
CA ALA A 503 -3.85 -1.83 24.69
C ALA A 503 -5.28 -2.01 25.25
N THR A 504 -6.30 -1.80 24.43
CA THR A 504 -7.69 -2.02 24.82
C THR A 504 -7.98 -3.49 25.13
N LEU A 505 -7.42 -4.43 24.37
CA LEU A 505 -7.62 -5.85 24.64
C LEU A 505 -7.06 -6.25 26.03
N LYS A 506 -5.90 -5.71 26.40
CA LYS A 506 -5.35 -5.90 27.75
C LYS A 506 -6.24 -5.29 28.82
N SER A 507 -6.78 -4.10 28.57
CA SER A 507 -7.73 -3.47 29.49
C SER A 507 -8.96 -4.35 29.71
N ILE A 508 -9.52 -4.95 28.66
CA ILE A 508 -10.68 -5.86 28.75
C ILE A 508 -10.33 -7.10 29.58
N ALA A 509 -9.15 -7.69 29.37
CA ALA A 509 -8.71 -8.84 30.17
C ALA A 509 -8.57 -8.49 31.67
N SER A 510 -8.12 -7.28 31.98
CA SER A 510 -8.04 -6.81 33.36
C SER A 510 -9.41 -6.51 33.97
N THR A 511 -10.30 -5.81 33.27
CA THR A 511 -11.60 -5.39 33.82
C THR A 511 -12.61 -6.53 33.89
N GLU A 512 -12.74 -7.31 32.82
CA GLU A 512 -13.74 -8.38 32.70
C GLU A 512 -13.20 -9.74 33.18
N GLY A 513 -11.89 -9.95 33.05
CA GLY A 513 -11.21 -11.18 33.44
C GLY A 513 -10.59 -11.16 34.83
N GLY A 514 -10.57 -10.01 35.49
CA GLY A 514 -9.93 -9.84 36.80
C GLY A 514 -8.40 -10.05 36.78
N MET A 515 -7.77 -9.96 35.60
CA MET A 515 -6.33 -10.17 35.45
C MET A 515 -5.51 -8.96 35.90
N SER A 516 -4.38 -9.20 36.55
CA SER A 516 -3.37 -8.16 36.75
C SER A 516 -2.84 -7.66 35.40
N ALA A 517 -2.17 -6.50 35.37
CA ALA A 517 -1.59 -5.98 34.13
C ALA A 517 -0.54 -6.92 33.52
N GLU A 518 0.20 -7.63 34.39
CA GLU A 518 1.23 -8.61 34.00
C GLU A 518 0.58 -9.88 33.43
N ASP A 519 -0.49 -10.37 34.07
CA ASP A 519 -1.25 -11.52 33.59
C ASP A 519 -1.97 -11.23 32.27
N ALA A 520 -2.50 -10.02 32.10
CA ALA A 520 -3.14 -9.58 30.86
C ALA A 520 -2.13 -9.52 29.69
N GLU A 521 -0.92 -9.00 29.92
CA GLU A 521 0.15 -9.01 28.93
C GLU A 521 0.55 -10.45 28.56
N LYS A 522 0.73 -11.31 29.56
CA LYS A 522 1.04 -12.72 29.34
C LYS A 522 -0.07 -13.43 28.55
N TRP A 523 -1.33 -13.19 28.89
CA TRP A 523 -2.47 -13.78 28.22
C TRP A 523 -2.54 -13.41 26.74
N VAL A 524 -2.33 -12.13 26.39
CA VAL A 524 -2.30 -11.72 24.97
C VAL A 524 -1.10 -12.33 24.23
N LYS A 525 0.06 -12.44 24.88
CA LYS A 525 1.22 -13.14 24.31
C LYS A 525 0.93 -14.61 24.04
N ASP A 526 0.26 -15.28 24.96
CA ASP A 526 -0.14 -16.68 24.83
C ASP A 526 -1.17 -16.85 23.69
N LEU A 527 -2.13 -15.93 23.53
CA LEU A 527 -3.05 -15.93 22.38
C LEU A 527 -2.30 -15.85 21.04
N ARG A 528 -1.29 -14.98 20.93
CA ARG A 528 -0.45 -14.90 19.72
C ARG A 528 0.31 -16.21 19.48
N ALA A 529 0.92 -16.78 20.52
CA ALA A 529 1.67 -18.03 20.43
C ALA A 529 0.80 -19.22 20.01
N MET A 530 -0.47 -19.25 20.43
CA MET A 530 -1.45 -20.26 20.04
C MET A 530 -2.08 -20.01 18.67
N GLY A 531 -1.74 -18.92 17.97
CA GLY A 531 -2.38 -18.55 16.71
C GLY A 531 -3.86 -18.17 16.88
N ARG A 532 -4.24 -17.64 18.06
CA ARG A 532 -5.59 -17.13 18.38
C ARG A 532 -5.65 -15.60 18.41
N TYR A 533 -4.52 -14.91 18.37
CA TYR A 533 -4.43 -13.48 18.06
C TYR A 533 -3.55 -13.34 16.81
N MET A 534 -4.12 -12.81 15.72
CA MET A 534 -3.41 -12.61 14.45
C MET A 534 -3.49 -11.16 13.96
N GLU A 535 -2.43 -10.70 13.30
CA GLU A 535 -2.28 -9.33 12.80
C GLU A 535 -1.91 -9.35 11.32
N ASP A 536 -2.63 -8.57 10.51
CA ASP A 536 -2.29 -8.25 9.12
C ASP A 536 -2.24 -6.73 8.98
N VAL A 537 -1.13 -6.14 9.41
CA VAL A 537 -0.97 -4.68 9.56
C VAL A 537 0.14 -4.13 8.68
N TRP A 538 -0.04 -2.92 8.16
CA TRP A 538 0.88 -2.25 7.23
C TRP A 538 0.98 -0.74 7.50
N ALA A 539 1.95 -0.08 6.85
CA ALA A 539 2.24 1.35 6.99
C ALA A 539 2.42 2.04 5.63
#